data_AF-A0A1V4X3G4-F1
#
_entry.id   AF-A0A1V4X3G4-F1
#
_cell.length_a   1.000
_cell.length_b   1.000
_cell.length_c   1.000
_cell.angle_alpha   90.00
_cell.angle_beta   90.00
_cell.angle_gamma   90.00
#
_symmetry.space_group_name_H-M   'P 1'
#
loop_
_entity.id
_entity.type
_entity.pdbx_description
1 polymer ?
#
loop_
_entity_poly.entity_id
_entity_poly.type
_entity_poly.pdbx_seq_one_letter_code
_entity_poly.pdbx_strand_id
1 'polypeptide(L)'
;MTYPSETVTAKQYSTAVAVRGALLISIVSVAHSFVHLRIGAVGARNLEVERLNLGEFVQFEGADGALYEVRLLAVEGFDTATFLVTRIK
;
A
#
# COMPACT_ATOMS: atom_id res chain seq x y z
N MET A 1 -0.62 13.15 -19.06
CA MET A 1 -1.05 13.47 -17.68
C MET A 1 -0.21 12.61 -16.75
N THR A 2 0.49 13.21 -15.80
CA THR A 2 1.33 12.48 -14.86
C THR A 2 0.54 12.33 -13.57
N TYR A 3 0.10 11.11 -13.25
CA TYR A 3 -0.56 10.86 -11.98
C TYR A 3 0.45 11.06 -10.85
N PRO A 4 0.14 11.85 -9.80
CA PRO A 4 1.04 12.00 -8.66
C PRO A 4 1.28 10.65 -7.99
N SER A 5 2.55 10.32 -7.74
CA SER A 5 2.94 9.06 -7.12
C SER A 5 4.07 9.25 -6.12
N GLU A 6 4.13 8.38 -5.12
CA GLU A 6 5.26 8.27 -4.20
C GLU A 6 5.60 6.81 -3.91
N THR A 7 6.84 6.57 -3.49
CA THR A 7 7.29 5.25 -3.06
C THR A 7 7.32 5.19 -1.54
N VAL A 8 6.82 4.10 -0.98
CA VAL A 8 6.75 3.89 0.47
C VAL A 8 7.29 2.51 0.80
N THR A 9 8.16 2.44 1.79
CA THR A 9 8.76 1.18 2.27
C THR A 9 8.33 0.96 3.71
N ALA A 10 7.89 -0.26 4.03
CA ALA A 10 7.55 -0.65 5.39
C ALA A 10 8.11 -2.04 5.71
N LYS A 11 8.33 -2.27 7.01
CA LYS A 11 8.67 -3.59 7.53
C LYS A 11 7.43 -4.40 7.88
N GLN A 12 7.58 -5.71 7.96
CA GLN A 12 6.60 -6.61 8.50
C GLN A 12 6.17 -6.17 9.90
N TYR A 13 4.88 -6.27 10.19
CA TYR A 13 4.27 -5.83 11.44
C TYR A 13 4.43 -4.32 11.70
N SER A 14 4.60 -3.50 10.64
CA SER A 14 4.65 -2.05 10.74
C SER A 14 3.63 -1.39 9.81
N THR A 15 3.37 -0.11 10.06
CA THR A 15 2.49 0.73 9.25
C THR A 15 3.30 1.87 8.67
N ALA A 16 3.25 2.02 7.35
CA ALA A 16 3.78 3.18 6.68
C ALA A 16 2.66 4.17 6.33
N VAL A 17 3.02 5.45 6.31
CA VAL A 17 2.14 6.55 5.94
C VAL A 17 2.46 6.97 4.51
N ALA A 18 1.43 7.07 3.67
CA ALA A 18 1.55 7.54 2.30
C ALA A 18 0.61 8.75 2.07
N VAL A 19 0.86 9.48 0.99
CA VAL A 19 0.03 10.58 0.49
C VAL A 19 -0.21 11.63 1.57
N ARG A 20 0.87 12.05 2.23
CA ARG A 20 0.86 13.03 3.33
C ARG A 20 -0.12 12.69 4.45
N GLY A 21 -0.38 11.41 4.71
CA GLY A 21 -1.30 10.96 5.76
C GLY A 21 -2.66 10.47 5.27
N ALA A 22 -2.95 10.56 3.97
CA ALA A 22 -4.24 10.09 3.44
C ALA A 22 -4.34 8.56 3.42
N LEU A 23 -3.21 7.84 3.38
CA LEU A 23 -3.17 6.38 3.37
C LEU A 23 -2.26 5.81 4.45
N LEU A 24 -2.70 4.72 5.06
CA LEU A 24 -1.97 3.89 6.01
C LEU A 24 -1.83 2.50 5.42
N ILE A 25 -0.60 2.04 5.20
CA ILE A 25 -0.30 0.71 4.66
C ILE A 25 0.33 -0.12 5.77
N SER A 26 -0.43 -1.03 6.35
CA SER A 26 0.04 -1.93 7.40
C SER A 26 0.39 -3.30 6.83
N ILE A 27 1.64 -3.71 6.98
CA ILE A 27 2.09 -5.03 6.52
C ILE A 27 1.84 -6.04 7.64
N VAL A 28 1.03 -7.06 7.35
CA VAL A 28 0.77 -8.18 8.27
C VAL A 28 1.84 -9.24 8.13
N SER A 29 2.25 -9.57 6.91
CA SER A 29 3.30 -10.56 6.65
C SER A 29 3.93 -10.32 5.28
N VAL A 30 5.23 -10.60 5.19
CA VAL A 30 6.03 -10.55 3.96
C VAL A 30 6.48 -11.96 3.62
N ALA A 31 6.28 -12.37 2.38
CA ALA A 31 6.74 -13.64 1.83
C ALA A 31 7.61 -13.37 0.59
N HIS A 32 8.25 -14.42 0.04
CA HIS A 32 9.27 -14.27 -1.01
C HIS A 32 8.87 -13.37 -2.21
N SER A 33 7.60 -13.39 -2.61
CA SER A 33 7.11 -12.65 -3.78
C SER A 33 5.75 -12.00 -3.57
N PHE A 34 5.29 -11.89 -2.32
CA PHE A 34 3.98 -11.32 -2.01
C PHE A 34 3.91 -10.83 -0.56
N VAL A 35 2.89 -10.03 -0.27
CA VAL A 35 2.61 -9.56 1.09
C VAL A 35 1.14 -9.77 1.46
N HIS A 36 0.89 -9.90 2.76
CA HIS A 36 -0.40 -9.71 3.38
C HIS A 36 -0.44 -8.30 3.95
N LEU A 37 -1.44 -7.48 3.60
CA LEU A 37 -1.49 -6.10 4.07
C LEU A 37 -2.90 -5.62 4.38
N ARG A 38 -2.97 -4.51 5.11
CA ARG A 38 -4.18 -3.70 5.33
C ARG A 38 -3.91 -2.31 4.79
N ILE A 39 -4.86 -1.79 4.02
CA ILE A 39 -4.85 -0.40 3.59
C ILE A 39 -5.98 0.31 4.32
N GLY A 40 -5.65 1.37 5.04
CA GLY A 40 -6.63 2.19 5.73
C GLY A 40 -6.45 3.66 5.39
N ALA A 41 -7.44 4.45 5.78
CA ALA A 41 -7.37 5.89 5.85
C ALA A 41 -8.16 6.36 7.07
N VAL A 42 -7.77 7.50 7.66
CA VAL A 42 -8.53 8.08 8.77
C VAL A 42 -9.95 8.42 8.28
N GLY A 43 -10.96 7.82 8.90
CA GLY A 43 -12.37 8.02 8.52
C GLY A 43 -12.89 7.09 7.43
N ALA A 44 -12.08 6.17 6.89
CA ALA A 44 -12.52 5.12 5.96
C ALA A 44 -12.40 3.73 6.60
N ARG A 45 -13.12 2.74 6.06
CA ARG A 45 -12.94 1.34 6.46
C ARG A 45 -11.63 0.81 5.90
N ASN A 46 -10.97 -0.05 6.67
CA ASN A 46 -9.80 -0.75 6.18
C ASN A 46 -10.19 -1.72 5.06
N LEU A 47 -9.31 -1.82 4.06
CA LEU A 47 -9.27 -2.88 3.08
C LEU A 47 -8.24 -3.92 3.53
N GLU A 48 -8.71 -5.11 3.85
CA GLU A 48 -7.87 -6.27 4.10
C GLU A 48 -7.47 -6.90 2.76
N VAL A 49 -6.17 -7.04 2.52
CA VAL A 49 -5.64 -7.66 1.31
C VAL A 49 -4.94 -8.95 1.72
N GLU A 50 -5.63 -10.06 1.50
CA GLU A 50 -5.11 -11.39 1.84
C GLU A 50 -3.84 -11.72 1.07
N ARG A 51 -3.64 -11.21 -0.14
CA ARG A 51 -2.40 -11.42 -0.88
C ARG A 51 -2.23 -10.38 -1.97
N LEU A 52 -1.08 -9.75 -2.00
CA LEU A 52 -0.64 -8.88 -3.10
C LEU A 52 0.70 -9.38 -3.62
N ASN A 53 0.76 -9.90 -4.85
CA ASN A 53 2.00 -10.40 -5.43
C ASN A 53 2.85 -9.26 -6.01
N LEU A 54 4.14 -9.54 -6.20
CA LEU A 54 5.07 -8.61 -6.80
C LEU A 54 4.58 -8.16 -8.19
N GLY A 55 4.53 -6.85 -8.42
CA GLY A 55 4.02 -6.25 -9.65
C GLY A 55 2.50 -6.08 -9.69
N GLU A 56 1.74 -6.73 -8.81
CA GLU A 56 0.30 -6.52 -8.68
C GLU A 56 -0.02 -5.24 -7.90
N PHE A 57 -1.26 -4.80 -8.05
CA PHE A 57 -1.78 -3.63 -7.35
C PHE A 57 -3.17 -3.88 -6.80
N VAL A 58 -3.54 -3.06 -5.83
CA VAL A 58 -4.89 -2.96 -5.30
C VAL A 58 -5.33 -1.50 -5.34
N GLN A 59 -6.63 -1.28 -5.49
CA GLN A 59 -7.21 0.06 -5.45
C GLN A 59 -7.86 0.33 -4.09
N PHE A 60 -7.72 1.56 -3.62
CA PHE A 60 -8.33 2.02 -2.38
C PHE A 60 -8.93 3.41 -2.58
N GLU A 61 -10.19 3.57 -2.21
CA GLU A 61 -10.87 4.87 -2.20
C GLU A 61 -10.67 5.54 -0.84
N GLY A 62 -10.02 6.71 -0.86
CA GLY A 62 -9.77 7.51 0.33
C GLY A 62 -11.04 8.19 0.85
N ALA A 63 -10.99 8.64 2.12
CA ALA A 63 -12.08 9.41 2.71
C ALA A 63 -12.32 10.76 2.01
N ASP A 64 -11.34 11.24 1.24
CA ASP A 64 -11.41 12.45 0.41
C ASP A 64 -12.04 12.20 -0.98
N GLY A 65 -12.48 10.96 -1.26
CA GLY A 65 -13.04 10.55 -2.56
C GLY A 65 -11.99 10.36 -3.65
N ALA A 66 -10.70 10.45 -3.31
CA ALA A 66 -9.62 10.15 -4.24
C ALA A 66 -9.48 8.63 -4.40
N LEU A 67 -9.10 8.20 -5.61
CA LEU A 67 -8.81 6.79 -5.87
C LEU A 67 -7.31 6.60 -5.96
N TYR A 68 -6.80 5.66 -5.18
CA TYR A 68 -5.38 5.32 -5.13
C TYR A 68 -5.14 3.92 -5.65
N GLU A 69 -4.05 3.77 -6.39
CA GLU A 69 -3.44 2.48 -6.72
C GLU A 69 -2.24 2.25 -5.81
N VAL A 70 -2.21 1.12 -5.12
CA VAL A 70 -1.08 0.67 -4.29
C VAL A 70 -0.50 -0.59 -4.93
N ARG A 71 0.71 -0.48 -5.48
CA ARG A 71 1.41 -1.53 -6.22
C ARG A 71 2.61 -2.05 -5.45
N LEU A 72 2.75 -3.37 -5.32
CA LEU A 72 3.95 -3.96 -4.71
C LEU A 72 5.12 -3.93 -5.71
N LEU A 73 6.18 -3.19 -5.38
CA LEU A 73 7.36 -3.04 -6.23
C LEU A 73 8.48 -4.00 -5.89
N ALA A 74 8.69 -4.26 -4.60
CA ALA A 74 9.78 -5.10 -4.12
C ALA A 74 9.44 -5.73 -2.78
N VAL A 75 10.02 -6.90 -2.57
CA VAL A 75 10.14 -7.54 -1.26
C VAL A 75 11.61 -7.82 -1.02
N GLU A 76 12.11 -7.41 0.14
CA GLU A 76 13.51 -7.52 0.53
C GLU A 76 13.63 -8.20 1.89
N GLY A 77 14.61 -9.07 2.06
CA GLY A 77 14.95 -9.68 3.35
C GLY A 77 13.86 -10.56 3.99
N PHE A 78 12.75 -10.83 3.29
CA PHE A 78 11.55 -11.49 3.82
C PHE A 78 10.88 -10.75 4.98
N ASP A 79 11.20 -9.48 5.18
CA ASP A 79 10.64 -8.66 6.26
C ASP A 79 10.31 -7.24 5.81
N THR A 80 10.64 -6.85 4.57
CA THR A 80 10.50 -5.48 4.09
C THR A 80 9.80 -5.49 2.73
N ALA A 81 8.85 -4.57 2.54
CA ALA A 81 8.17 -4.39 1.27
C ALA A 81 8.12 -2.93 0.87
N THR A 82 8.25 -2.70 -0.44
CA THR A 82 8.22 -1.38 -1.05
C THR A 82 7.04 -1.29 -2.00
N PHE A 83 6.27 -0.21 -1.90
CA PHE A 83 5.07 0.04 -2.66
C PHE A 83 5.19 1.33 -3.47
N LEU A 84 4.58 1.35 -4.65
CA LEU A 84 4.24 2.57 -5.36
C LEU A 84 2.80 2.93 -5.05
N VAL A 85 2.57 4.14 -4.54
CA VAL A 85 1.25 4.68 -4.29
C VAL A 85 0.97 5.78 -5.30
N THR A 86 -0.06 5.61 -6.12
CA THR A 86 -0.41 6.54 -7.20
C THR A 86 -1.83 7.03 -7.03
N ARG A 87 -2.04 8.35 -7.05
CA ARG A 87 -3.38 8.93 -7.08
C ARG A 87 -3.89 8.92 -8.52
N ILE A 88 -4.85 8.05 -8.83
CA ILE A 88 -5.39 7.85 -10.18
C ILE A 88 -6.70 8.61 -10.43
N LYS A 89 -7.31 9.18 -9.38
CA LYS A 89 -8.46 10.09 -9.45
C LYS A 89 -8.45 11.12 -8.31
#